data_AF-A0AB35JVT6-F1
#
_entry.id   AF-A0AB35JVT6-F1
#
_cell.length_a   1.000
_cell.length_b   1.000
_cell.length_c   1.000
_cell.angle_alpha   90.00
_cell.angle_beta   90.00
_cell.angle_gamma   90.00
#
_symmetry.space_group_name_H-M   'P 1'
#
loop_
_entity.id
_entity.type
_entity.pdbx_description
1 polymer ?
#
loop_
_entity_poly.entity_id
_entity_poly.type
_entity_poly.pdbx_seq_one_letter_code
_entity_poly.pdbx_strand_id
1 'polypeptide(L)'
;MQGINLNFFSVLLVFSLSACSNAADYKPQQLDEKTVYKNSEHDLNNTYSDIKSYISDNKKEVKYLVDTQRSWLKNRNLKCNFNGKEANNENYKCLSDFNNSKIKDLRMSYLDFDSLEGNLIKPFKYKDGVIKELEVGGCYCSESAIKILKNKIYIYQACDQKLNEPRIYNIVGKKKDEFSVEYQIDTNNNKVPEFNLVFVTNGKNVWNVVPKVFRKEDLLNLNFKIGYTTDANLKNKKIDCNDYEE
;
A
#
# COMPACT_ATOMS: atom_id res chain seq x y z
N MET A 1 -37.00 -30.94 58.85
CA MET A 1 -36.68 -31.16 60.28
C MET A 1 -35.45 -32.04 60.29
N GLN A 2 -34.36 -31.86 61.01
CA GLN A 2 -33.77 -30.96 62.03
C GLN A 2 -32.30 -31.49 62.07
N GLY A 3 -31.23 -30.77 62.40
CA GLY A 3 -31.03 -29.50 63.04
C GLY A 3 -29.51 -29.26 63.17
N ILE A 4 -29.18 -28.02 63.51
CA ILE A 4 -27.86 -27.42 63.62
C ILE A 4 -27.30 -27.62 65.04
N ASN A 5 -25.96 -27.72 65.22
CA ASN A 5 -25.18 -26.90 66.19
C ASN A 5 -23.67 -27.22 66.15
N LEU A 6 -22.81 -26.24 65.83
CA LEU A 6 -22.10 -25.29 66.75
C LEU A 6 -21.08 -26.03 67.63
N ASN A 7 -19.83 -25.62 67.85
CA ASN A 7 -19.04 -24.41 67.61
C ASN A 7 -17.61 -24.81 68.04
N PHE A 8 -16.53 -24.28 67.45
CA PHE A 8 -15.42 -23.72 68.24
C PHE A 8 -14.32 -23.08 67.38
N PHE A 9 -14.06 -21.82 67.74
CA PHE A 9 -12.86 -21.01 67.52
C PHE A 9 -12.53 -20.44 66.13
N SER A 10 -13.15 -19.29 65.88
CA SER A 10 -12.51 -18.00 65.58
C SER A 10 -10.97 -17.95 65.49
N VAL A 11 -10.47 -17.61 64.30
CA VAL A 11 -9.33 -16.70 64.13
C VAL A 11 -9.65 -15.74 62.98
N LEU A 12 -9.88 -14.48 63.33
CA LEU A 12 -9.80 -13.34 62.43
C LEU A 12 -8.40 -13.28 61.81
N LEU A 13 -8.31 -13.15 60.49
CA LEU A 13 -7.22 -12.39 59.86
C LEU A 13 -7.80 -11.59 58.69
N VAL A 14 -8.19 -10.36 59.04
CA VAL A 14 -8.34 -9.25 58.09
C VAL A 14 -6.95 -8.93 57.57
N PHE A 15 -6.66 -9.32 56.33
CA PHE A 15 -5.64 -8.63 55.56
C PHE A 15 -6.35 -7.70 54.60
N SER A 16 -6.67 -6.52 55.12
CA SER A 16 -6.77 -5.30 54.34
C SER A 16 -5.40 -5.03 53.72
N LEU A 17 -5.09 -5.67 52.60
CA LEU A 17 -4.11 -5.13 51.68
C LEU A 17 -4.80 -3.98 50.97
N SER A 18 -4.70 -2.81 51.59
CA SER A 18 -4.69 -1.55 50.88
C SER A 18 -3.62 -1.63 49.80
N ALA A 19 -4.00 -2.19 48.65
CA ALA A 19 -3.41 -1.80 47.39
C ALA A 19 -3.75 -0.31 47.25
N CYS A 20 -2.92 0.54 47.86
CA CYS A 20 -2.65 1.85 47.32
C CYS A 20 -2.07 1.58 45.93
N SER A 21 -2.98 1.37 44.98
CA SER A 21 -2.71 1.61 43.58
C SER A 21 -2.24 3.05 43.53
N ASN A 22 -0.93 3.25 43.59
CA ASN A 22 -0.33 4.36 42.88
C ASN A 22 -0.63 4.07 41.41
N ALA A 23 -1.87 4.36 41.00
CA ALA A 23 -2.11 4.88 39.68
C ALA A 23 -1.31 6.18 39.65
N ALA A 24 0.00 6.05 39.40
CA ALA A 24 0.75 7.13 38.85
C ALA A 24 -0.05 7.52 37.61
N ASP A 25 -0.72 8.66 37.69
CA ASP A 25 -1.32 9.34 36.56
C ASP A 25 -0.23 9.41 35.49
N TYR A 26 -0.22 8.43 34.59
CA TYR A 26 0.62 8.47 33.41
C TYR A 26 -0.05 9.51 32.52
N LYS A 27 0.16 10.78 32.84
CA LYS A 27 -0.10 11.87 31.89
C LYS A 27 0.83 11.58 30.73
N PRO A 28 0.31 11.28 29.53
CA PRO A 28 1.17 11.21 28.36
C PRO A 28 1.93 12.53 28.31
N GLN A 29 3.25 12.46 28.28
CA GLN A 29 4.07 13.67 28.16
C GLN A 29 3.71 14.30 26.81
N GLN A 30 2.87 15.32 26.84
CA GLN A 30 2.43 16.02 25.64
C GLN A 30 3.66 16.75 25.10
N LEU A 31 4.15 16.30 23.95
CA LEU A 31 5.29 16.92 23.27
C LEU A 31 4.95 18.38 22.95
N ASP A 32 5.93 19.26 23.12
CA ASP A 32 5.78 20.65 22.72
C ASP A 32 5.67 20.76 21.19
N GLU A 33 4.98 21.80 20.71
CA GLU A 33 4.67 21.96 19.28
C GLU A 33 5.92 22.07 18.40
N LYS A 34 7.03 22.63 18.91
CA LYS A 34 8.30 22.70 18.18
C LYS A 34 8.87 21.31 17.94
N THR A 35 8.84 20.45 18.96
CA THR A 35 9.27 19.06 18.84
C THR A 35 8.37 18.28 17.89
N VAL A 36 7.05 18.44 17.97
CA VAL A 36 6.09 17.83 17.04
C VAL A 36 6.38 18.25 15.59
N TYR A 37 6.59 19.56 15.34
CA TYR A 37 6.96 20.06 14.03
C TYR A 37 8.26 19.44 13.52
N LYS A 38 9.34 19.43 14.32
CA LYS A 38 10.63 18.86 13.92
C LYS A 38 10.52 17.39 13.53
N ASN A 39 9.81 16.59 14.33
CA ASN A 39 9.58 15.18 14.03
C ASN A 39 8.82 15.03 12.71
N SER A 40 7.73 15.79 12.52
CA SER A 40 6.96 15.73 11.26
C SER A 40 7.75 16.15 10.02
N GLU A 41 8.67 17.12 10.14
CA GLU A 41 9.54 17.55 9.02
C GLU A 41 10.56 16.46 8.69
N HIS A 42 11.12 15.79 9.71
CA HIS A 42 12.00 14.64 9.53
C HIS A 42 11.28 13.48 8.85
N ASP A 43 10.11 13.10 9.35
CA ASP A 43 9.31 11.99 8.81
C ASP A 43 8.87 12.26 7.37
N LEU A 44 8.51 13.50 7.05
CA LEU A 44 8.17 13.92 5.69
C LEU A 44 9.37 13.74 4.74
N ASN A 45 10.55 14.19 5.15
CA ASN A 45 11.76 14.10 4.34
C ASN A 45 12.20 12.65 4.13
N ASN A 46 12.14 11.81 5.17
CA ASN A 46 12.45 10.39 5.07
C ASN A 46 11.46 9.70 4.12
N THR A 47 10.15 9.84 4.36
CA THR A 47 9.10 9.24 3.52
C THR A 47 9.29 9.63 2.05
N TYR A 48 9.54 10.90 1.77
CA TYR A 48 9.81 11.38 0.42
C TYR A 48 11.09 10.78 -0.18
N SER A 49 12.18 10.73 0.59
CA SER A 49 13.46 10.19 0.15
C SER A 49 13.37 8.70 -0.18
N ASP A 50 12.72 7.93 0.69
CA ASP A 50 12.56 6.49 0.52
C ASP A 50 11.72 6.18 -0.71
N ILE A 51 10.55 6.82 -0.86
CA ILE A 51 9.72 6.69 -2.06
C ILE A 51 10.52 7.04 -3.33
N LYS A 52 11.21 8.19 -3.33
CA LYS A 52 11.99 8.64 -4.49
C LYS A 52 13.10 7.66 -4.86
N SER A 53 13.75 7.04 -3.87
CA SER A 53 14.79 6.03 -4.07
C SER A 53 14.21 4.76 -4.69
N TYR A 54 13.10 4.26 -4.14
CA TYR A 54 12.44 3.04 -4.63
C TYR A 54 11.90 3.17 -6.06
N ILE A 55 11.36 4.32 -6.43
CA ILE A 55 10.83 4.55 -7.79
C ILE A 55 11.89 5.08 -8.76
N SER A 56 13.18 5.07 -8.38
CA SER A 56 14.23 5.82 -9.08
C SER A 56 14.42 5.44 -10.56
N ASP A 57 14.09 4.21 -10.94
CA ASP A 57 14.13 3.73 -12.33
C ASP A 57 13.00 4.32 -13.19
N ASN A 58 11.87 4.67 -12.58
CA ASN A 58 10.76 5.33 -13.26
C ASN A 58 10.94 6.86 -13.28
N LYS A 59 11.76 7.35 -14.21
CA LYS A 59 12.11 8.77 -14.33
C LYS A 59 10.88 9.71 -14.47
N LYS A 60 9.79 9.23 -15.08
CA LYS A 60 8.55 10.00 -15.25
C LYS A 60 7.87 10.24 -13.89
N GLU A 61 7.74 9.21 -13.08
CA GLU A 61 7.18 9.30 -11.72
C GLU A 61 8.10 10.05 -10.76
N VAL A 62 9.42 9.87 -10.84
CA VAL A 62 10.39 10.67 -10.06
C VAL A 62 10.22 12.15 -10.33
N LYS A 63 10.15 12.55 -11.60
CA LYS A 63 9.94 13.96 -11.99
C LYS A 63 8.64 14.49 -11.42
N TYR A 64 7.55 13.72 -11.56
CA TYR A 64 6.23 14.10 -11.04
C TYR A 64 6.24 14.25 -9.50
N LEU A 65 6.86 13.33 -8.77
CA LEU A 65 7.00 13.41 -7.31
C LEU A 65 7.77 14.69 -6.90
N VAL A 66 8.90 14.99 -7.55
CA VAL A 66 9.70 16.19 -7.27
C VAL A 66 8.90 17.48 -7.52
N ASP A 67 8.26 17.58 -8.69
CA ASP A 67 7.54 18.79 -9.09
C ASP A 67 6.31 19.04 -8.19
N THR A 68 5.57 17.98 -7.84
CA THR A 68 4.43 18.07 -6.92
C THR A 68 4.85 18.36 -5.49
N GLN A 69 5.96 17.80 -5.00
CA GLN A 69 6.50 18.10 -3.67
C GLN A 69 6.92 19.57 -3.56
N ARG A 70 7.61 20.12 -4.56
CA ARG A 70 8.02 21.53 -4.60
C ARG A 70 6.81 22.47 -4.60
N SER A 71 5.80 22.17 -5.41
CA SER A 71 4.57 22.95 -5.45
C SER A 71 3.84 22.92 -4.10
N TRP A 72 3.74 21.74 -3.50
CA TRP A 72 3.12 21.55 -2.20
C TRP A 72 3.85 22.32 -1.08
N LEU A 73 5.19 22.28 -1.04
CA LEU A 73 5.99 23.04 -0.06
C LEU A 73 5.75 24.55 -0.17
N LYS A 74 5.71 25.09 -1.39
CA LYS A 74 5.39 26.52 -1.62
C LYS A 74 4.02 26.88 -1.03
N ASN A 75 3.01 26.05 -1.29
CA ASN A 75 1.65 26.26 -0.79
C ASN A 75 1.56 26.10 0.74
N ARG A 76 2.21 25.09 1.33
CA ARG A 76 2.30 24.92 2.79
C ARG A 76 2.89 26.17 3.43
N ASN A 77 4.03 26.62 2.92
CA ASN A 77 4.75 27.75 3.47
C ASN A 77 3.90 29.03 3.42
N LEU A 78 3.23 29.28 2.28
CA LEU A 78 2.30 30.40 2.15
C LEU A 78 1.14 30.32 3.16
N LYS A 79 0.48 29.15 3.26
CA LYS A 79 -0.68 28.97 4.15
C LYS A 79 -0.34 29.03 5.63
N CYS A 80 0.87 28.65 6.01
CA CYS A 80 1.35 28.68 7.39
C CYS A 80 2.16 29.94 7.71
N ASN A 81 2.17 30.95 6.84
CA ASN A 81 2.98 32.17 7.00
C ASN A 81 4.46 31.87 7.32
N PHE A 82 5.01 30.82 6.72
CA PHE A 82 6.37 30.38 6.95
C PHE A 82 7.30 30.88 5.84
N ASN A 83 8.35 31.59 6.23
CA ASN A 83 9.32 32.20 5.31
C ASN A 83 10.32 31.19 4.69
N GLY A 84 10.27 29.91 5.08
CA GLY A 84 11.17 28.87 4.60
C GLY A 84 12.53 28.79 5.31
N LYS A 85 12.77 29.61 6.34
CA LYS A 85 14.02 29.63 7.11
C LYS A 85 13.83 29.17 8.55
N GLU A 86 13.00 29.89 9.31
CA GLU A 86 12.82 29.64 10.74
C GLU A 86 11.33 29.56 11.08
N ALA A 87 10.91 28.39 11.57
CA ALA A 87 9.59 28.17 12.14
C ALA A 87 9.54 28.72 13.57
N ASN A 88 8.35 29.09 14.03
CA ASN A 88 8.12 29.70 15.33
C ASN A 88 6.80 29.18 15.94
N ASN A 89 6.51 29.60 17.17
CA ASN A 89 5.34 29.13 17.92
C ASN A 89 4.01 29.40 17.22
N GLU A 90 3.93 30.39 16.33
CA GLU A 90 2.71 30.72 15.60
C GLU A 90 2.43 29.73 14.45
N ASN A 91 3.47 29.09 13.91
CA ASN A 91 3.35 28.26 12.72
C ASN A 91 3.67 26.78 12.90
N TYR A 92 4.24 26.35 14.03
CA TYR A 92 4.58 24.93 14.27
C TYR A 92 3.41 23.98 14.03
N LYS A 93 2.26 24.26 14.65
CA LYS A 93 1.08 23.41 14.49
C LYS A 93 0.59 23.34 13.04
N CYS A 94 0.55 24.48 12.34
CA CYS A 94 0.15 24.50 10.94
C CYS A 94 1.09 23.67 10.08
N LEU A 95 2.41 23.84 10.25
CA LEU A 95 3.42 23.11 9.51
C LEU A 95 3.34 21.60 9.78
N SER A 96 3.19 21.19 11.05
CA SER A 96 3.07 19.77 11.40
C SER A 96 1.81 19.13 10.83
N ASP A 97 0.66 19.84 10.87
CA ASP A 97 -0.60 19.33 10.34
C ASP A 97 -0.50 19.11 8.82
N PHE A 98 0.10 20.06 8.10
CA PHE A 98 0.39 19.89 6.67
C PHE A 98 1.32 18.72 6.41
N ASN A 99 2.44 18.62 7.14
CA ASN A 99 3.41 17.55 6.97
C ASN A 99 2.79 16.16 7.17
N ASN A 100 2.04 15.97 8.26
CA ASN A 100 1.38 14.70 8.58
C ASN A 100 0.35 14.33 7.52
N SER A 101 -0.42 15.30 7.04
CA SER A 101 -1.36 15.10 5.92
C SER A 101 -0.62 14.64 4.65
N LYS A 102 0.51 15.30 4.32
CA LYS A 102 1.31 14.95 3.15
C LYS A 102 1.98 13.57 3.26
N ILE A 103 2.46 13.20 4.44
CA ILE A 103 3.01 11.85 4.70
C ILE A 103 1.93 10.81 4.43
N LYS A 104 0.72 11.02 4.97
CA LYS A 104 -0.41 10.11 4.72
C LYS A 104 -0.73 9.99 3.23
N ASP A 105 -0.82 11.12 2.53
CA ASP A 105 -1.08 11.16 1.08
C ASP A 105 -0.01 10.41 0.28
N LEU A 106 1.27 10.58 0.63
CA LEU A 106 2.39 9.86 0.00
C LEU A 106 2.29 8.36 0.26
N ARG A 107 2.08 7.93 1.50
CA ARG A 107 1.96 6.51 1.84
C ARG A 107 0.75 5.87 1.13
N MET A 108 -0.40 6.55 1.11
CA MET A 108 -1.58 6.06 0.38
C MET A 108 -1.32 5.99 -1.14
N SER A 109 -0.64 7.00 -1.69
CA SER A 109 -0.41 7.07 -3.14
C SER A 109 0.63 6.07 -3.64
N TYR A 110 1.62 5.69 -2.83
CA TYR A 110 2.75 4.88 -3.30
C TYR A 110 2.84 3.50 -2.63
N LEU A 111 2.27 3.33 -1.43
CA LEU A 111 2.47 2.15 -0.59
C LEU A 111 1.16 1.46 -0.18
N ASP A 112 0.01 1.88 -0.74
CA ASP A 112 -1.29 1.27 -0.46
C ASP A 112 -1.49 -0.04 -1.23
N PHE A 113 -0.80 -1.09 -0.77
CA PHE A 113 -0.97 -2.45 -1.28
C PHE A 113 -2.31 -3.08 -0.90
N ASP A 114 -3.00 -2.53 0.10
CA ASP A 114 -4.32 -3.05 0.49
C ASP A 114 -5.36 -2.68 -0.58
N SER A 115 -5.14 -1.58 -1.31
CA SER A 115 -5.92 -1.24 -2.52
C SER A 115 -5.81 -2.27 -3.66
N LEU A 116 -4.86 -3.20 -3.63
CA LEU A 116 -4.79 -4.27 -4.63
C LEU A 116 -5.93 -5.29 -4.46
N GLU A 117 -6.36 -5.53 -3.22
CA GLU A 117 -7.38 -6.53 -2.93
C GLU A 117 -8.78 -5.99 -3.30
N GLY A 118 -9.59 -6.81 -3.95
CA GLY A 118 -10.91 -6.41 -4.44
C GLY A 118 -10.90 -5.64 -5.77
N ASN A 119 -9.79 -4.97 -6.11
CA ASN A 119 -9.66 -4.19 -7.34
C ASN A 119 -9.07 -4.99 -8.50
N LEU A 120 -9.40 -4.57 -9.72
CA LEU A 120 -8.79 -5.11 -10.93
C LEU A 120 -7.49 -4.34 -11.22
N ILE A 121 -6.37 -5.06 -11.16
CA ILE A 121 -5.03 -4.56 -11.36
C ILE A 121 -4.70 -4.71 -12.84
N LYS A 122 -4.54 -3.58 -13.53
CA LYS A 122 -4.48 -3.51 -14.99
C LYS A 122 -3.08 -3.12 -15.47
N PRO A 123 -2.58 -3.74 -16.54
CA PRO A 123 -1.38 -3.29 -17.23
C PRO A 123 -1.65 -1.92 -17.87
N PHE A 124 -0.64 -1.06 -17.88
CA PHE A 124 -0.75 0.26 -18.46
C PHE A 124 0.58 0.71 -19.06
N LYS A 125 0.49 1.71 -19.94
CA LYS A 125 1.65 2.45 -20.45
C LYS A 125 1.51 3.94 -20.18
N TYR A 126 2.64 4.62 -20.06
CA TYR A 126 2.67 6.07 -19.98
C TYR A 126 2.52 6.71 -21.35
N LYS A 127 1.55 7.60 -21.48
CA LYS A 127 1.45 8.61 -22.53
C LYS A 127 1.92 9.95 -21.98
N ASP A 128 2.72 10.68 -22.77
CA ASP A 128 3.08 12.09 -22.53
C ASP A 128 3.18 12.49 -21.05
N GLY A 129 4.30 12.16 -20.40
CA GLY A 129 4.46 12.32 -18.95
C GLY A 129 3.87 11.14 -18.17
N VAL A 130 3.06 11.41 -17.13
CA VAL A 130 2.50 10.41 -16.20
C VAL A 130 1.06 10.00 -16.53
N ILE A 131 0.53 10.38 -17.70
CA ILE A 131 -0.82 9.97 -18.12
C ILE A 131 -0.78 8.47 -18.41
N LYS A 132 -1.68 7.70 -17.81
CA LYS A 132 -1.73 6.25 -17.97
C LYS A 132 -2.82 5.87 -18.97
N GLU A 133 -2.46 5.06 -19.95
CA GLU A 133 -3.40 4.44 -20.87
C GLU A 133 -3.40 2.93 -20.67
N LEU A 134 -4.59 2.33 -20.77
CA LEU A 134 -4.74 0.89 -20.64
C LEU A 134 -3.89 0.21 -21.72
N GLU A 135 -3.09 -0.76 -21.31
CA GLU A 135 -2.34 -1.60 -22.25
C GLU A 135 -3.10 -2.91 -22.44
N VAL A 136 -3.90 -2.96 -23.49
CA VAL A 136 -4.50 -4.19 -24.00
C VAL A 136 -3.50 -4.79 -24.98
N GLY A 137 -3.20 -6.09 -24.85
CA GLY A 137 -2.13 -6.77 -25.58
C GLY A 137 -2.39 -6.99 -27.07
N GLY A 138 -3.11 -6.05 -27.70
CA GLY A 138 -3.67 -6.15 -29.03
C GLY A 138 -4.73 -7.23 -29.15
N CYS A 139 -5.03 -7.57 -30.40
CA CYS A 139 -5.96 -8.63 -30.79
C CYS A 139 -5.54 -10.02 -30.28
N TYR A 140 -4.26 -10.20 -29.95
CA TYR A 140 -3.69 -11.45 -29.44
C TYR A 140 -3.73 -11.60 -27.92
N CYS A 141 -4.35 -10.66 -27.19
CA CYS A 141 -4.56 -10.76 -25.74
C CYS A 141 -3.28 -11.01 -24.93
N SER A 142 -2.16 -10.42 -25.36
CA SER A 142 -0.83 -10.75 -24.82
C SER A 142 -0.58 -10.22 -23.40
N GLU A 143 -1.49 -9.42 -22.83
CA GLU A 143 -1.34 -8.85 -21.50
C GLU A 143 -2.23 -9.54 -20.47
N SER A 144 -1.80 -9.56 -19.21
CA SER A 144 -2.59 -10.12 -18.11
C SER A 144 -3.11 -9.03 -17.17
N ALA A 145 -4.38 -9.09 -16.80
CA ALA A 145 -4.94 -8.32 -15.69
C ALA A 145 -5.13 -9.25 -14.48
N ILE A 146 -4.99 -8.71 -13.27
CA ILE A 146 -4.96 -9.50 -12.04
C ILE A 146 -6.05 -9.01 -11.10
N LYS A 147 -6.79 -9.93 -10.46
CA LYS A 147 -7.70 -9.62 -9.36
C LYS A 147 -7.41 -10.52 -8.18
N ILE A 148 -7.32 -9.94 -6.99
CA ILE A 148 -7.07 -10.68 -5.75
C ILE A 148 -8.34 -10.61 -4.91
N LEU A 149 -8.88 -11.76 -4.53
CA LEU A 149 -10.06 -11.86 -3.67
C LEU A 149 -9.83 -12.93 -2.61
N LYS A 150 -9.75 -12.51 -1.35
CA LYS A 150 -9.52 -13.42 -0.21
C LYS A 150 -8.26 -14.27 -0.47
N ASN A 151 -8.40 -15.59 -0.52
CA ASN A 151 -7.34 -16.56 -0.74
C ASN A 151 -7.23 -17.02 -2.20
N LYS A 152 -7.74 -16.23 -3.16
CA LYS A 152 -7.71 -16.55 -4.58
C LYS A 152 -7.11 -15.40 -5.38
N ILE A 153 -6.34 -15.76 -6.39
CA ILE A 153 -5.86 -14.85 -7.43
C ILE A 153 -6.48 -15.26 -8.77
N TYR A 154 -6.99 -14.27 -9.49
CA TYR A 154 -7.62 -14.41 -10.79
C TYR A 154 -6.75 -13.70 -11.80
N ILE A 155 -6.25 -14.44 -12.80
CA ILE A 155 -5.44 -13.89 -13.87
C ILE A 155 -6.26 -13.96 -15.15
N TYR A 156 -6.63 -12.78 -15.66
CA TYR A 156 -7.38 -12.61 -16.90
C TYR A 156 -6.39 -12.29 -18.01
N GLN A 157 -6.61 -12.85 -19.20
CA GLN A 157 -6.00 -12.30 -20.40
C GLN A 157 -6.76 -11.04 -20.82
N ALA A 158 -6.03 -9.94 -21.01
CA ALA A 158 -6.54 -8.65 -21.41
C ALA A 158 -6.54 -8.55 -22.94
N CYS A 159 -7.72 -8.74 -23.53
CA CYS A 159 -8.01 -8.58 -24.95
C CYS A 159 -8.73 -7.27 -25.24
N ASP A 160 -8.74 -6.84 -26.50
CA ASP A 160 -9.48 -5.66 -26.97
C ASP A 160 -11.00 -5.73 -26.79
N GLN A 161 -11.59 -6.94 -26.76
CA GLN A 161 -13.05 -7.09 -26.88
C GLN A 161 -13.78 -7.70 -25.67
N LYS A 162 -13.09 -8.28 -24.68
CA LYS A 162 -13.61 -8.74 -23.36
C LYS A 162 -12.47 -9.30 -22.49
N LEU A 163 -12.66 -9.37 -21.17
CA LEU A 163 -11.81 -10.21 -20.32
C LEU A 163 -12.21 -11.68 -20.53
N ASN A 164 -11.27 -12.54 -20.90
CA ASN A 164 -11.50 -13.97 -21.01
C ASN A 164 -11.75 -14.61 -19.63
N GLU A 165 -12.18 -15.88 -19.60
CA GLU A 165 -12.28 -16.62 -18.35
C GLU A 165 -10.93 -16.62 -17.61
N PRO A 166 -10.91 -16.26 -16.31
CA PRO A 166 -9.67 -16.15 -15.58
C PRO A 166 -9.10 -17.53 -15.26
N ARG A 167 -7.77 -17.62 -15.23
CA ARG A 167 -7.09 -18.67 -14.48
C ARG A 167 -7.18 -18.34 -13.01
N ILE A 168 -7.59 -19.32 -12.21
CA ILE A 168 -7.84 -19.14 -10.77
C ILE A 168 -6.86 -20.00 -10.00
N TYR A 169 -6.04 -19.35 -9.17
CA TYR A 169 -5.08 -20.04 -8.31
C TYR A 169 -5.33 -19.74 -6.83
N ASN A 170 -4.83 -20.61 -5.97
CA ASN A 170 -4.88 -20.44 -4.52
C ASN A 170 -3.75 -19.52 -4.05
N ILE A 171 -4.04 -18.66 -3.08
CA ILE A 171 -3.04 -17.95 -2.30
C ILE A 171 -2.87 -18.71 -0.99
N VAL A 172 -1.67 -19.24 -0.77
CA VAL A 172 -1.31 -20.02 0.43
C VAL A 172 -0.48 -19.22 1.44
N GLY A 173 -0.03 -18.03 1.04
CA GLY A 173 0.69 -17.10 1.91
C GLY A 173 0.77 -15.68 1.34
N LYS A 174 0.96 -14.71 2.23
CA LYS A 174 1.13 -13.29 1.92
C LYS A 174 2.25 -12.74 2.79
N LYS A 175 3.22 -12.06 2.18
CA LYS A 175 4.27 -11.29 2.89
C LYS A 175 4.17 -9.84 2.45
N LYS A 176 4.12 -8.92 3.40
CA LYS A 176 4.02 -7.47 3.13
C LYS A 176 5.23 -6.78 3.76
N ASP A 177 5.98 -6.11 2.91
CA ASP A 177 7.05 -5.18 3.28
C ASP A 177 6.58 -3.76 2.97
N GLU A 178 7.39 -2.75 3.30
CA GLU A 178 6.99 -1.35 3.12
C GLU A 178 6.74 -0.98 1.65
N PHE A 179 7.58 -1.51 0.75
CA PHE A 179 7.57 -1.17 -0.69
C PHE A 179 7.16 -2.34 -1.60
N SER A 180 6.75 -3.46 -1.00
CA SER A 180 6.29 -4.62 -1.77
C SER A 180 5.31 -5.51 -1.02
N VAL A 181 4.46 -6.20 -1.77
CA VAL A 181 3.70 -7.35 -1.27
C VAL A 181 3.94 -8.55 -2.15
N GLU A 182 4.17 -9.70 -1.52
CA GLU A 182 4.42 -10.98 -2.16
C GLU A 182 3.28 -11.95 -1.83
N TYR A 183 2.63 -12.47 -2.87
CA TYR A 183 1.62 -13.51 -2.78
C TYR A 183 2.20 -14.85 -3.20
N GLN A 184 2.05 -15.87 -2.36
CA GLN A 184 2.52 -17.23 -2.61
C GLN A 184 1.40 -18.04 -3.26
N ILE A 185 1.62 -18.51 -4.48
CA ILE A 185 0.59 -19.05 -5.36
C ILE A 185 0.72 -20.56 -5.49
N ASP A 186 -0.34 -21.28 -5.15
CA ASP A 186 -0.52 -22.72 -5.33
C ASP A 186 -1.47 -22.97 -6.51
N THR A 187 -0.95 -23.69 -7.50
CA THR A 187 -1.59 -23.97 -8.78
C THR A 187 -2.24 -25.35 -8.86
N ASN A 188 -1.88 -26.28 -7.98
CA ASN A 188 -2.30 -27.68 -8.03
C ASN A 188 -3.02 -28.16 -6.74
N ASN A 189 -3.29 -27.23 -5.82
CA ASN A 189 -4.04 -27.42 -4.58
C ASN A 189 -3.36 -28.35 -3.56
N ASN A 190 -2.02 -28.46 -3.60
CA ASN A 190 -1.24 -29.25 -2.63
C ASN A 190 -0.80 -28.43 -1.39
N LYS A 191 -1.18 -27.15 -1.30
CA LYS A 191 -0.78 -26.18 -0.25
C LYS A 191 0.69 -25.78 -0.25
N VAL A 192 1.42 -26.04 -1.33
CA VAL A 192 2.80 -25.67 -1.56
C VAL A 192 2.82 -24.66 -2.72
N PRO A 193 3.49 -23.51 -2.59
CA PRO A 193 3.52 -22.54 -3.68
C PRO A 193 4.44 -22.98 -4.82
N GLU A 194 3.95 -22.93 -6.06
CA GLU A 194 4.74 -23.16 -7.28
C GLU A 194 5.42 -21.89 -7.79
N PHE A 195 4.88 -20.71 -7.47
CA PHE A 195 5.52 -19.42 -7.72
C PHE A 195 4.98 -18.36 -6.78
N ASN A 196 5.69 -17.24 -6.70
CA ASN A 196 5.22 -16.05 -6.00
C ASN A 196 5.01 -14.89 -6.99
N LEU A 197 4.00 -14.07 -6.74
CA LEU A 197 3.81 -12.79 -7.43
C LEU A 197 4.13 -11.65 -6.48
N VAL A 198 5.18 -10.90 -6.82
CA VAL A 198 5.63 -9.75 -6.05
C VAL A 198 5.18 -8.47 -6.73
N PHE A 199 4.40 -7.67 -6.03
CA PHE A 199 4.04 -6.32 -6.43
C PHE A 199 5.02 -5.38 -5.73
N VAL A 200 5.81 -4.64 -6.51
CA VAL A 200 6.79 -3.66 -6.01
C VAL A 200 6.35 -2.27 -6.42
N THR A 201 6.38 -1.29 -5.52
CA THR A 201 6.00 0.08 -5.89
C THR A 201 6.92 0.62 -6.99
N ASN A 202 6.34 1.32 -7.96
CA ASN A 202 7.09 1.94 -9.04
C ASN A 202 6.50 3.30 -9.47
N GLY A 203 5.65 3.90 -8.63
CA GLY A 203 5.01 5.20 -8.89
C GLY A 203 3.70 5.37 -8.13
N LYS A 204 3.00 6.49 -8.37
CA LYS A 204 1.72 6.76 -7.74
C LYS A 204 0.65 5.77 -8.23
N ASN A 205 0.17 4.87 -7.36
CA ASN A 205 -0.71 3.75 -7.69
C ASN A 205 -0.14 2.90 -8.84
N VAL A 206 1.18 2.73 -8.87
CA VAL A 206 1.88 1.99 -9.92
C VAL A 206 2.76 0.93 -9.28
N TRP A 207 2.67 -0.28 -9.80
CA TRP A 207 3.44 -1.41 -9.34
C TRP A 207 4.11 -2.15 -10.49
N ASN A 208 5.28 -2.69 -10.24
CA ASN A 208 5.84 -3.75 -11.08
C ASN A 208 5.39 -5.09 -10.52
N VAL A 209 4.94 -5.99 -11.40
CA VAL A 209 4.61 -7.36 -11.03
C VAL A 209 5.78 -8.24 -11.46
N VAL A 210 6.45 -8.82 -10.47
CA VAL A 210 7.62 -9.67 -10.67
C VAL A 210 7.25 -11.09 -10.26
N PRO A 211 7.15 -12.03 -11.19
CA PRO A 211 7.02 -13.44 -10.84
C PRO A 211 8.36 -13.96 -10.29
N LYS A 212 8.34 -14.57 -9.11
CA LYS A 212 9.45 -15.36 -8.57
C LYS A 212 9.10 -16.84 -8.72
N VAL A 213 9.77 -17.49 -9.65
CA VAL A 213 9.37 -18.81 -10.15
C VAL A 213 10.24 -19.89 -9.53
N PHE A 214 9.61 -20.97 -9.04
CA PHE A 214 10.36 -22.15 -8.59
C PHE A 214 10.61 -23.13 -9.74
N ARG A 215 9.73 -23.21 -10.77
CA ARG A 215 9.94 -24.01 -12.01
C ARG A 215 9.38 -23.31 -13.26
N LYS A 216 10.13 -23.32 -14.38
CA LYS A 216 9.78 -22.58 -15.62
C LYS A 216 8.43 -22.97 -16.24
N GLU A 217 8.02 -24.22 -16.09
CA GLU A 217 6.77 -24.76 -16.64
C GLU A 217 5.53 -24.10 -16.00
N ASP A 218 5.65 -23.61 -14.76
CA ASP A 218 4.55 -23.05 -13.98
C ASP A 218 4.11 -21.64 -14.47
N LEU A 219 4.90 -21.00 -15.35
CA LEU A 219 4.58 -19.70 -15.95
C LEU A 219 4.11 -19.77 -17.41
N LEU A 220 3.91 -20.96 -17.99
CA LEU A 220 3.52 -21.07 -19.39
C LEU A 220 2.25 -20.23 -19.67
N ASN A 221 2.42 -19.24 -20.55
CA ASN A 221 1.40 -18.26 -20.99
C ASN A 221 0.99 -17.19 -19.95
N LEU A 222 1.83 -16.89 -18.96
CA LEU A 222 1.68 -15.70 -18.10
C LEU A 222 2.69 -14.62 -18.51
N ASN A 223 2.20 -13.57 -19.17
CA ASN A 223 3.01 -12.42 -19.56
C ASN A 223 2.82 -11.30 -18.52
N PHE A 224 3.88 -11.04 -17.74
CA PHE A 224 3.91 -9.95 -16.79
C PHE A 224 4.83 -8.85 -17.31
N LYS A 225 4.29 -7.64 -17.46
CA LYS A 225 5.04 -6.45 -17.89
C LYS A 225 5.46 -5.56 -16.72
N ILE A 226 6.25 -4.55 -17.07
CA ILE A 226 6.57 -3.42 -16.18
C ILE A 226 5.38 -2.47 -16.23
N GLY A 227 4.73 -2.20 -15.10
CA GLY A 227 3.66 -1.20 -14.98
C GLY A 227 2.25 -1.77 -14.88
N TYR A 228 1.78 -1.90 -13.65
CA TYR A 228 0.42 -2.23 -13.27
C TYR A 228 -0.19 -1.14 -12.40
N THR A 229 -1.51 -0.94 -12.51
CA THR A 229 -2.22 0.08 -11.72
C THR A 229 -3.65 -0.35 -11.39
N THR A 230 -4.21 0.24 -10.34
CA THR A 230 -5.61 0.12 -9.91
C THR A 230 -6.39 1.39 -10.22
N ASP A 231 -5.78 2.35 -10.92
CA ASP A 231 -6.45 3.57 -11.33
C ASP A 231 -7.71 3.24 -12.14
N ALA A 232 -8.87 3.73 -11.69
CA ALA A 232 -10.16 3.40 -12.29
C ALA A 232 -10.32 3.96 -13.71
N ASN A 233 -9.70 5.12 -13.98
CA ASN A 233 -9.95 5.93 -15.17
C ASN A 233 -8.89 5.76 -16.27
N LEU A 234 -8.48 4.51 -16.55
CA LEU A 234 -7.60 4.23 -17.69
C LEU A 234 -8.36 4.41 -19.00
N LYS A 235 -7.83 5.26 -19.88
CA LYS A 235 -8.37 5.39 -21.24
C LYS A 235 -7.98 4.16 -22.05
N ASN A 236 -8.96 3.55 -22.70
CA ASN A 236 -8.73 2.50 -23.68
C ASN A 236 -8.46 3.14 -25.05
N LYS A 237 -7.46 2.62 -25.78
CA LYS A 237 -7.34 2.87 -27.21
C LYS A 237 -8.09 1.75 -27.91
N LYS A 238 -9.19 2.05 -28.60
CA LYS A 238 -9.83 1.05 -29.47
C LYS A 238 -8.79 0.59 -30.50
N ILE A 239 -8.51 -0.69 -30.50
CA ILE A 239 -7.73 -1.35 -31.55
C ILE A 239 -8.75 -2.00 -32.48
N ASP A 240 -8.62 -1.76 -33.78
CA ASP A 240 -9.40 -2.46 -34.79
C ASP A 240 -8.73 -3.80 -35.06
N CYS A 241 -9.46 -4.89 -34.81
CA CYS A 241 -8.99 -6.26 -34.96
C CYS A 241 -9.61 -6.96 -36.17
N ASN A 242 -10.36 -6.24 -37.02
CA ASN A 242 -11.07 -6.81 -38.14
C ASN A 242 -10.18 -7.16 -39.35
N ASP A 243 -8.86 -6.86 -39.30
CA ASP A 243 -7.93 -7.03 -40.41
C ASP A 243 -7.00 -8.26 -40.29
N TYR A 244 -7.33 -9.26 -39.46
CA TYR A 244 -6.54 -10.51 -39.31
C TYR A 244 -7.30 -11.77 -39.77
N GLU A 245 -8.01 -11.68 -40.90
CA GLU A 245 -8.32 -12.83 -41.75
C GLU A 245 -7.45 -12.78 -43.02
N GLU A 246 -6.19 -13.23 -42.93
CA GLU A 246 -5.38 -13.70 -44.08
C GLU A 246 -4.65 -14.99 -43.71
#